data_AF-A0A6A2YK91-F1
#
_entry.id   AF-A0A6A2YK91-F1
#
_cell.length_a   1.000
_cell.length_b   1.000
_cell.length_c   1.000
_cell.angle_alpha   90.00
_cell.angle_beta   90.00
_cell.angle_gamma   90.00
#
_symmetry.space_group_name_H-M   'P 1'
#
loop_
_entity.id
_entity.type
_entity.pdbx_description
1 polymer ?
#
loop_
_entity_poly.entity_id
_entity_poly.type
_entity_poly.pdbx_seq_one_letter_code
_entity_poly.pdbx_strand_id
1 'polypeptide(L)'
;MQKLLALEKQPIFHHVVVRCFCTLLDAVPHFNFRESLLVAVVRNLGSSDDVVRRLCCSTMKSLVTNEGKHGGEATVEAVRLIADHVKAHDCQLHPDSVEVLDSTFHAALHL
;
A
#
# COMPACT_ATOMS: atom_id res chain seq x y z
N MET A 1 -0.61 14.68 -9.76
CA MET A 1 -0.94 13.85 -8.58
C MET A 1 -2.22 14.29 -7.87
N GLN A 2 -2.35 15.56 -7.46
CA GLN A 2 -3.51 16.05 -6.67
C GLN A 2 -4.89 15.76 -7.28
N LYS A 3 -5.05 15.89 -8.61
CA LYS A 3 -6.31 15.53 -9.30
C LYS A 3 -6.67 14.05 -9.13
N LEU A 4 -5.69 13.15 -9.17
CA LEU A 4 -5.92 11.71 -9.05
C LEU A 4 -6.34 11.34 -7.62
N LEU A 5 -5.70 11.95 -6.60
CA LEU A 5 -6.12 11.84 -5.19
C LEU A 5 -7.52 12.40 -4.94
N ALA A 6 -7.92 13.46 -5.64
CA ALA A 6 -9.27 14.01 -5.53
C ALA A 6 -10.34 13.07 -6.12
N LEU A 7 -10.01 12.37 -7.21
CA LEU A 7 -10.92 11.40 -7.86
C LEU A 7 -11.07 10.11 -7.06
N GLU A 8 -10.06 9.70 -6.27
CA GLU A 8 -10.15 8.52 -5.40
C GLU A 8 -11.35 8.57 -4.45
N LYS A 9 -11.71 9.77 -3.97
CA LYS A 9 -12.85 10.00 -3.08
C LYS A 9 -14.21 9.88 -3.77
N GLN A 10 -14.24 9.82 -5.10
CA GLN A 10 -15.46 9.69 -5.87
C GLN A 10 -15.74 8.20 -6.13
N PRO A 11 -16.87 7.64 -5.67
CA PRO A 11 -17.15 6.20 -5.76
C PRO A 11 -17.05 5.65 -7.19
N ILE A 12 -17.48 6.44 -8.18
CA ILE A 12 -17.48 6.05 -9.60
C ILE A 12 -16.07 5.86 -10.18
N PHE A 13 -15.06 6.52 -9.60
CA PHE A 13 -13.68 6.44 -10.06
C PHE A 13 -12.78 5.61 -9.15
N HIS A 14 -13.26 5.24 -7.96
CA HIS A 14 -12.46 4.66 -6.90
C HIS A 14 -11.62 3.45 -7.35
N HIS A 15 -12.26 2.44 -7.97
CA HIS A 15 -11.57 1.25 -8.51
C HIS A 15 -10.44 1.59 -9.48
N VAL A 16 -10.74 2.45 -10.45
CA VAL A 16 -9.77 2.81 -11.50
C VAL A 16 -8.61 3.58 -10.90
N VAL A 17 -8.89 4.49 -9.97
CA VAL A 17 -7.88 5.31 -9.31
C VAL A 17 -6.98 4.47 -8.41
N VAL A 18 -7.54 3.58 -7.59
CA VAL A 18 -6.76 2.65 -6.75
C VAL A 18 -5.87 1.77 -7.63
N ARG A 19 -6.40 1.25 -8.75
CA ARG A 19 -5.61 0.48 -9.70
C ARG A 19 -4.44 1.28 -10.26
N CYS A 20 -4.67 2.53 -10.66
CA CYS A 20 -3.61 3.43 -11.11
C CYS A 20 -2.55 3.65 -10.02
N PHE A 21 -2.95 3.84 -8.76
CA PHE A 21 -1.99 3.99 -7.65
C PHE A 21 -1.13 2.75 -7.48
N CYS A 22 -1.76 1.57 -7.47
CA CYS A 22 -1.08 0.30 -7.31
C CYS A 22 -0.08 0.03 -8.45
N THR A 23 -0.52 0.23 -9.70
CA THR A 23 0.35 0.06 -10.87
C THR A 23 1.51 1.07 -10.89
N LEU A 24 1.27 2.32 -10.52
CA LEU A 24 2.35 3.32 -10.46
C LEU A 24 3.39 2.99 -9.39
N LEU A 25 2.93 2.52 -8.22
CA LEU A 25 3.80 2.18 -7.11
C LEU A 25 4.70 0.97 -7.42
N ASP A 26 4.14 -0.04 -8.08
CA ASP A 26 4.88 -1.26 -8.49
C ASP A 26 5.84 -0.98 -9.65
N ALA A 27 5.45 -0.15 -10.63
CA ALA A 27 6.27 0.15 -11.79
C ALA A 27 7.37 1.19 -11.53
N VAL A 28 7.11 2.21 -10.70
CA VAL A 28 8.02 3.35 -10.49
C VAL A 28 8.04 3.80 -9.02
N PRO A 29 8.61 2.99 -8.10
CA PRO A 29 8.60 3.32 -6.67
C PRO A 29 9.51 4.50 -6.30
N HIS A 30 10.49 4.86 -7.13
CA HIS A 30 11.29 6.09 -6.93
C HIS A 30 10.60 7.36 -7.43
N PHE A 31 9.30 7.32 -7.69
CA PHE A 31 8.55 8.47 -8.16
C PHE A 31 8.45 9.56 -7.08
N ASN A 32 8.54 10.83 -7.50
CA ASN A 32 8.52 12.01 -6.61
C ASN A 32 7.28 12.11 -5.70
N PHE A 33 6.20 11.37 -5.99
CA PHE A 33 4.97 11.35 -5.18
C PHE A 33 4.74 10.01 -4.46
N ARG A 34 5.80 9.20 -4.27
CA ARG A 34 5.73 7.89 -3.61
C ARG A 34 4.99 7.94 -2.28
N GLU A 35 5.31 8.90 -1.42
CA GLU A 35 4.70 9.01 -0.08
C GLU A 35 3.16 9.15 -0.16
N SER A 36 2.67 10.02 -1.05
CA SER A 36 1.23 10.19 -1.25
C SER A 36 0.55 8.93 -1.78
N LEU A 37 1.23 8.17 -2.65
CA LEU A 37 0.73 6.90 -3.16
C LEU A 37 0.71 5.83 -2.08
N LEU A 38 1.79 5.70 -1.29
CA LEU A 38 1.88 4.77 -0.18
C LEU A 38 0.76 5.01 0.83
N VAL A 39 0.56 6.26 1.25
CA VAL A 39 -0.53 6.62 2.18
C VAL A 39 -1.90 6.24 1.60
N ALA A 40 -2.14 6.49 0.32
CA ALA A 40 -3.41 6.13 -0.32
C ALA A 40 -3.62 4.61 -0.41
N VAL A 41 -2.58 3.84 -0.78
CA VAL A 41 -2.65 2.38 -0.88
C VAL A 41 -2.81 1.73 0.50
N VAL A 42 -2.06 2.18 1.50
CA VAL A 42 -2.14 1.67 2.88
C VAL A 42 -3.52 1.90 3.49
N ARG A 43 -4.14 3.07 3.27
CA ARG A 43 -5.51 3.34 3.74
C ARG A 43 -6.54 2.36 3.20
N ASN A 44 -6.34 1.87 1.98
CA ASN A 44 -7.25 0.96 1.30
C ASN A 44 -7.04 -0.53 1.68
N LEU A 45 -6.05 -0.86 2.53
CA LEU A 45 -5.90 -2.21 3.11
C LEU A 45 -7.07 -2.62 4.01
N GLY A 46 -7.75 -1.64 4.61
CA GLY A 46 -8.96 -1.85 5.42
C GLY A 46 -10.27 -1.71 4.63
N SER A 47 -10.23 -1.56 3.31
CA SER A 47 -11.44 -1.31 2.50
C SER A 47 -12.45 -2.45 2.64
N SER A 48 -13.75 -2.13 2.68
CA SER A 48 -14.82 -3.13 2.62
C SER A 48 -14.97 -3.76 1.23
N ASP A 49 -14.51 -3.05 0.19
CA ASP A 49 -14.46 -3.55 -1.18
C ASP A 49 -13.29 -4.52 -1.35
N ASP A 50 -13.62 -5.76 -1.70
CA ASP A 50 -12.67 -6.87 -1.73
C ASP A 50 -11.70 -6.80 -2.92
N VAL A 51 -12.12 -6.22 -4.04
CA VAL A 51 -11.26 -5.98 -5.21
C VAL A 51 -10.22 -4.93 -4.88
N VAL A 52 -10.64 -3.80 -4.31
CA VAL A 52 -9.75 -2.71 -3.87
C VAL A 52 -8.76 -3.22 -2.84
N ARG A 53 -9.26 -3.87 -1.78
CA ARG A 53 -8.44 -4.37 -0.69
C ARG A 53 -7.38 -5.36 -1.17
N ARG A 54 -7.77 -6.40 -1.92
CA ARG A 54 -6.82 -7.40 -2.44
C ARG A 54 -5.77 -6.79 -3.35
N LEU A 55 -6.15 -5.81 -4.17
CA LEU A 55 -5.20 -5.11 -5.05
C LEU A 55 -4.15 -4.34 -4.24
N CYS A 56 -4.58 -3.63 -3.19
CA CYS A 56 -3.67 -2.93 -2.29
C CYS A 56 -2.77 -3.91 -1.52
N CYS A 57 -3.33 -4.99 -0.96
CA CYS A 57 -2.56 -6.02 -0.25
C CYS A 57 -1.47 -6.63 -1.15
N SER A 58 -1.83 -7.03 -2.38
CA SER A 58 -0.88 -7.58 -3.35
C SER A 58 0.24 -6.59 -3.70
N THR A 59 -0.09 -5.31 -3.86
CA THR A 59 0.89 -4.27 -4.20
C THR A 59 1.85 -4.04 -3.04
N MET A 60 1.35 -3.93 -1.80
CA MET A 60 2.20 -3.74 -0.62
C MET A 60 3.10 -4.95 -0.38
N LYS A 61 2.57 -6.16 -0.56
CA LYS A 61 3.36 -7.39 -0.51
C LYS A 61 4.47 -7.40 -1.56
N SER A 62 4.15 -7.04 -2.82
CA SER A 62 5.14 -6.92 -3.90
C SER A 62 6.24 -5.93 -3.53
N LEU A 63 5.86 -4.73 -3.07
CA LEU A 63 6.80 -3.67 -2.72
C LEU A 63 7.77 -4.10 -1.61
N VAL A 64 7.24 -4.73 -0.56
CA VAL A 64 8.02 -5.15 0.61
C VAL A 64 8.95 -6.33 0.28
N THR A 65 8.49 -7.29 -0.52
CA THR A 65 9.28 -8.49 -0.87
C THR A 65 10.31 -8.24 -1.97
N ASN A 66 10.12 -7.20 -2.80
CA ASN A 66 11.04 -6.84 -3.88
C ASN A 66 11.93 -5.64 -3.53
N GLU A 67 12.34 -5.47 -2.27
CA GLU A 67 13.09 -4.29 -1.80
C GLU A 67 14.36 -3.98 -2.62
N GLY A 68 15.04 -5.03 -3.13
CA GLY A 68 16.23 -4.91 -3.98
C GLY A 68 15.97 -4.24 -5.34
N LYS A 69 14.72 -4.23 -5.82
CA LYS A 69 14.33 -3.50 -7.04
C LYS A 69 14.13 -2.00 -6.81
N HIS A 70 14.04 -1.58 -5.55
CA HIS A 70 13.46 -0.28 -5.17
C HIS A 70 14.32 0.49 -4.15
N GLY A 71 15.58 0.08 -3.96
CA GLY A 71 16.54 0.76 -3.11
C GLY A 71 16.19 0.82 -1.62
N GLY A 72 15.27 -0.03 -1.14
CA GLY A 72 14.89 -0.17 0.28
C GLY A 72 14.08 0.99 0.89
N GLU A 73 14.25 2.23 0.43
CA GLU A 73 13.55 3.40 1.02
C GLU A 73 12.01 3.31 0.93
N ALA A 74 11.50 2.74 -0.16
CA ALA A 74 10.07 2.50 -0.33
C ALA A 74 9.54 1.46 0.66
N THR A 75 10.34 0.43 0.93
CA THR A 75 10.02 -0.62 1.89
C THR A 75 9.96 -0.07 3.30
N VAL A 76 10.96 0.70 3.74
CA VAL A 76 10.99 1.27 5.10
C VAL A 76 9.77 2.15 5.36
N GLU A 77 9.42 3.03 4.40
CA GLU A 77 8.26 3.90 4.53
C GLU A 77 6.94 3.11 4.52
N ALA A 78 6.83 2.09 3.65
CA ALA A 78 5.70 1.19 3.61
C ALA A 78 5.49 0.46 4.95
N VAL A 79 6.56 -0.13 5.52
CA VAL A 79 6.54 -0.82 6.82
C VAL A 79 6.05 0.12 7.91
N ARG A 80 6.56 1.36 7.95
CA ARG A 80 6.16 2.37 8.92
C ARG A 80 4.67 2.71 8.81
N LEU A 81 4.19 3.00 7.60
CA LEU A 81 2.79 3.34 7.35
C LEU A 81 1.84 2.17 7.66
N ILE A 82 2.26 0.93 7.37
CA ILE A 82 1.50 -0.27 7.75
C ILE A 82 1.42 -0.38 9.27
N ALA A 83 2.53 -0.22 9.99
CA ALA A 83 2.54 -0.28 11.45
C ALA A 83 1.62 0.78 12.06
N ASP A 84 1.65 2.01 11.53
CA ASP A 84 0.76 3.09 11.97
C ASP A 84 -0.70 2.79 11.64
N HIS A 85 -0.97 2.20 10.47
CA HIS A 85 -2.32 1.75 10.08
C HIS A 85 -2.86 0.66 11.01
N VAL A 86 -2.06 -0.35 11.36
CA VAL A 86 -2.43 -1.42 12.30
C VAL A 86 -2.77 -0.84 13.67
N LYS A 87 -1.91 0.05 14.18
CA LYS A 87 -2.13 0.73 15.48
C LYS A 87 -3.39 1.58 15.47
N ALA A 88 -3.63 2.34 14.39
CA ALA A 88 -4.80 3.20 14.27
C ALA A 88 -6.14 2.43 14.21
N HIS A 89 -6.10 1.13 13.93
CA HIS A 89 -7.28 0.27 13.89
C HIS A 89 -7.32 -0.73 15.05
N ASP A 90 -6.55 -0.51 16.13
CA ASP A 90 -6.48 -1.42 17.30
C ASP A 90 -6.27 -2.89 16.91
N CYS A 91 -5.45 -3.13 15.88
CA CYS A 91 -5.18 -4.44 15.29
C CYS A 91 -6.42 -5.17 14.69
N GLN A 92 -7.55 -4.48 14.53
CA GLN A 92 -8.76 -4.98 13.90
C GLN A 92 -8.67 -4.82 12.38
N LEU A 93 -7.95 -5.73 11.73
CA LEU A 93 -7.74 -5.72 10.29
C LEU A 93 -8.45 -6.89 9.60
N HIS A 94 -8.78 -6.68 8.32
CA HIS A 94 -9.31 -7.75 7.48
C HIS A 94 -8.25 -8.87 7.30
N PRO A 95 -8.64 -10.16 7.22
CA PRO A 95 -7.72 -11.28 7.03
C PRO A 95 -6.73 -11.13 5.86
N ASP A 96 -7.17 -10.59 4.72
CA ASP A 96 -6.30 -10.28 3.56
C ASP A 96 -5.07 -9.42 3.91
N SER A 97 -5.15 -8.58 4.95
CA SER A 97 -4.05 -7.72 5.40
C SER A 97 -3.00 -8.46 6.22
N VAL A 98 -3.30 -9.66 6.72
CA VAL A 98 -2.36 -10.49 7.50
C VAL A 98 -1.17 -10.91 6.66
N GLU A 99 -1.38 -11.25 5.39
CA GLU A 99 -0.28 -11.61 4.48
C GLU A 99 0.72 -10.48 4.27
N VAL A 100 0.23 -9.24 4.26
CA VAL A 100 1.08 -8.05 4.15
C VAL A 100 1.94 -7.89 5.40
N LEU A 101 1.36 -8.12 6.58
CA LEU A 101 2.08 -8.08 7.85
C LEU A 101 3.16 -9.16 7.92
N ASP A 102 2.84 -10.39 7.55
CA ASP A 102 3.80 -11.50 7.50
C ASP A 102 5.00 -11.18 6.59
N SER A 103 4.71 -10.66 5.39
CA SER A 103 5.75 -10.22 4.45
C SER A 103 6.60 -9.06 5.01
N THR A 104 5.98 -8.17 5.79
CA THR A 104 6.65 -7.05 6.48
C THR A 104 7.60 -7.55 7.56
N PHE A 105 7.19 -8.54 8.37
CA PHE A 105 8.07 -9.16 9.37
C PHE A 105 9.26 -9.86 8.72
N HIS A 106 9.04 -10.56 7.61
CA HIS A 106 10.13 -11.20 6.86
C HIS A 106 11.13 -10.14 6.35
N ALA A 107 10.67 -9.05 5.73
CA ALA A 107 11.57 -8.00 5.25
C ALA A 107 12.33 -7.31 6.40
N ALA A 108 11.68 -7.07 7.54
CA ALA A 108 12.32 -6.45 8.70
C ALA A 108 13.43 -7.31 9.34
N LEU A 109 13.43 -8.63 9.13
CA LEU A 109 14.51 -9.52 9.59
C LEU A 109 15.76 -9.45 8.70
N HIS A 110 15.64 -8.90 7.50
CA HIS A 110 16.72 -8.82 6.51
C HIS A 110 17.31 -7.41 6.32
N LEU A 111 16.74 -6.41 7.02
CA LEU A 111 17.26 -5.04 7.13
C LEU A 111 18.15 -4.88 8.37
#